data_AF-A0A1R1YGX5-F1
#
_entry.id   AF-A0A1R1YGX5-F1
#
_cell.length_a   1.000
_cell.length_b   1.000
_cell.length_c   1.000
_cell.angle_alpha   90.00
_cell.angle_beta   90.00
_cell.angle_gamma   90.00
#
_symmetry.space_group_name_H-M   'P 1'
#
loop_
_entity.id
_entity.type
_entity.pdbx_description
1 polymer ?
#
loop_
_entity_poly.entity_id
_entity_poly.type
_entity_poly.pdbx_seq_one_letter_code
_entity_poly.pdbx_strand_id
1 'polypeptide(L)'
;MHWSKSYSTTNDDLEDNICVIFNIPENILNGSLDFIQKYEMALTSSISAILYNKAFSEGPEEIYDMCQTLCNNNKANDLYQMIGSQLEEYTSLELKRLSKNKKTSNLDFLSSIREFWLEFSLKLGSIRALFIYLDRSISIQSSSYLSIW
;
A
#
# COMPACT_ATOMS: atom_id res chain seq x y z
N MET A 1 6.10 -25.66 20.37
CA MET A 1 7.04 -24.61 19.94
C MET A 1 8.31 -24.76 20.74
N HIS A 2 9.40 -25.23 20.13
CA HIS A 2 10.71 -25.35 20.78
C HIS A 2 11.51 -24.09 20.47
N TRP A 3 11.81 -23.28 21.48
CA TRP A 3 12.75 -22.16 21.37
C TRP A 3 14.10 -22.63 21.87
N SER A 4 15.13 -22.54 21.04
CA SER A 4 16.52 -22.82 21.44
C SER A 4 17.16 -21.52 21.92
N LYS A 5 17.56 -21.49 23.19
CA LYS A 5 18.36 -20.39 23.77
C LYS A 5 19.83 -20.71 23.59
N SER A 6 20.58 -19.79 23.02
CA SER A 6 22.05 -19.83 22.99
C SER A 6 22.60 -18.60 23.71
N TYR A 7 23.71 -18.80 24.41
CA TYR A 7 24.41 -17.75 25.15
C TYR A 7 25.79 -17.55 24.51
N SER A 8 26.19 -16.29 24.29
CA SER A 8 27.54 -15.94 23.91
C SER A 8 28.05 -14.82 24.81
N THR A 9 29.23 -15.03 25.40
CA THR A 9 29.95 -14.01 26.16
C THR A 9 30.95 -13.34 25.22
N THR A 10 30.77 -12.06 24.95
CA THR A 10 31.80 -11.23 24.30
C THR A 10 32.72 -10.69 25.39
N ASN A 11 33.98 -11.12 25.39
CA ASN A 11 35.01 -10.53 26.24
C ASN A 11 35.43 -9.19 25.62
N ASP A 12 34.69 -8.14 25.90
CA ASP A 12 35.19 -6.76 25.79
C ASP A 12 35.40 -6.24 27.21
N ASP A 13 36.62 -5.75 27.46
CA ASP A 13 37.30 -5.65 28.75
C ASP A 13 36.68 -4.74 29.84
N LEU A 14 35.40 -4.36 29.80
CA LEU A 14 34.82 -3.50 30.86
C LEU A 14 33.39 -3.78 31.33
N GLU A 15 32.65 -4.77 30.83
CA GLU A 15 31.40 -5.21 31.47
C GLU A 15 30.95 -6.57 30.89
N ASP A 16 30.80 -7.59 31.74
CA ASP A 16 30.28 -8.91 31.37
C ASP A 16 28.80 -8.82 30.95
N ASN A 17 28.56 -8.38 29.71
CA ASN A 17 27.22 -8.33 29.14
C ASN A 17 26.85 -9.69 28.55
N ILE A 18 26.00 -10.43 29.27
CA ILE A 18 25.41 -11.68 28.77
C ILE A 18 24.31 -11.34 27.76
N CYS A 19 24.61 -11.45 26.46
CA CYS A 19 23.60 -11.37 25.41
C CYS A 19 22.88 -12.71 25.26
N VAL A 20 21.56 -12.69 25.43
CA VAL A 20 20.69 -13.83 25.10
C VAL A 20 20.28 -13.71 23.64
N ILE A 21 20.87 -14.54 22.78
CA ILE A 21 20.51 -14.59 21.36
C ILE A 21 19.39 -15.62 21.21
N PHE A 22 18.20 -15.15 20.86
CA PHE A 22 17.09 -16.01 20.48
C PHE A 22 17.27 -16.42 19.02
N ASN A 23 17.63 -17.69 18.79
CA ASN A 23 17.65 -18.24 17.44
C ASN A 23 16.22 -18.52 16.99
N ILE A 24 15.72 -17.69 16.07
CA ILE A 24 14.39 -17.83 15.49
C ILE A 24 14.47 -18.87 14.36
N PRO A 25 13.63 -19.91 14.35
CA PRO A 25 13.59 -20.88 13.26
C PRO A 25 13.22 -20.21 11.94
N GLU A 26 13.97 -20.49 10.85
CA GLU A 26 13.73 -19.93 9.51
C GLU A 26 12.31 -20.17 8.99
N ASN A 27 11.65 -21.24 9.42
CA ASN A 27 10.26 -21.56 9.05
C ASN A 27 9.25 -20.51 9.54
N ILE A 28 9.54 -19.80 10.64
CA ILE A 28 8.71 -18.69 11.14
C ILE A 28 8.88 -17.44 10.26
N LEU A 29 10.07 -17.22 9.71
CA LEU A 29 10.36 -16.10 8.81
C LEU A 29 9.66 -16.31 7.47
N ASN A 30 9.64 -17.53 6.93
CA ASN A 30 8.95 -17.82 5.66
C ASN A 30 7.43 -17.64 5.75
N GLY A 31 6.80 -18.02 6.87
CA GLY A 31 5.37 -17.75 7.08
C GLY A 31 5.00 -16.26 7.14
N SER A 32 5.96 -15.40 7.50
CA SER A 32 5.77 -13.94 7.51
C SER A 32 5.81 -13.33 6.10
N LEU A 33 6.58 -13.92 5.18
CA LEU A 33 6.70 -13.45 3.79
C LEU A 33 5.41 -13.75 2.99
N ASP A 34 4.87 -14.96 3.15
CA ASP A 34 3.58 -15.35 2.53
C ASP A 34 2.43 -14.44 2.97
N PHE A 35 2.48 -13.99 4.23
CA PHE A 35 1.46 -13.12 4.80
C PHE A 35 1.54 -11.68 4.27
N ILE A 36 2.75 -11.13 4.19
CA ILE A 36 2.99 -9.79 3.61
C ILE A 36 2.48 -9.75 2.16
N GLN A 37 2.82 -10.76 1.37
CA GLN A 37 2.42 -10.81 -0.03
C GLN A 37 0.90 -10.94 -0.19
N LYS A 38 0.24 -11.71 0.68
CA LYS A 38 -1.22 -11.79 0.72
C LYS A 38 -1.86 -10.42 0.98
N TYR A 39 -1.30 -9.63 1.89
CA TYR A 39 -1.81 -8.29 2.20
C TYR A 39 -1.59 -7.31 1.05
N GLU A 40 -0.42 -7.34 0.41
CA GLU A 40 -0.16 -6.53 -0.79
C GLU A 40 -1.16 -6.84 -1.91
N MET A 41 -1.48 -8.13 -2.12
CA MET A 41 -2.47 -8.55 -3.12
C MET A 41 -3.89 -8.09 -2.76
N ALA A 42 -4.29 -8.21 -1.49
CA ALA A 42 -5.62 -7.77 -1.03
C ALA A 42 -5.81 -6.25 -1.18
N LEU A 43 -4.79 -5.47 -0.79
CA LEU A 43 -4.80 -4.01 -0.94
C LEU A 43 -4.83 -3.60 -2.42
N THR A 44 -4.06 -4.26 -3.27
CA THR A 44 -4.08 -4.06 -4.73
C THR A 44 -5.47 -4.34 -5.32
N SER A 45 -6.07 -5.46 -4.93
CA SER A 45 -7.42 -5.83 -5.37
C SER A 45 -8.46 -4.79 -4.92
N SER A 46 -8.33 -4.29 -3.69
CA SER A 46 -9.24 -3.29 -3.13
C SER A 46 -9.16 -1.95 -3.87
N ILE A 47 -7.95 -1.46 -4.17
CA ILE A 47 -7.75 -0.23 -4.97
C ILE A 47 -8.35 -0.41 -6.37
N SER A 48 -8.05 -1.53 -7.01
CA SER A 48 -8.63 -1.86 -8.32
C SER A 48 -10.15 -1.89 -8.27
N ALA A 49 -10.74 -2.49 -7.24
CA ALA A 49 -12.19 -2.53 -7.05
C ALA A 49 -12.78 -1.13 -6.96
N ILE A 50 -12.18 -0.23 -6.17
CA ILE A 50 -12.61 1.18 -6.06
C ILE A 50 -12.53 1.89 -7.41
N LEU A 51 -11.42 1.73 -8.15
CA LEU A 51 -11.20 2.39 -9.44
C LEU A 51 -12.23 1.96 -10.49
N TYR A 52 -12.61 0.68 -10.48
CA TYR A 52 -13.61 0.12 -11.38
C TYR A 52 -15.04 0.09 -10.81
N ASN A 53 -15.32 0.79 -9.70
CA ASN A 53 -16.63 0.81 -9.02
C ASN A 53 -17.19 -0.59 -8.73
N LYS A 54 -16.33 -1.52 -8.31
CA LYS A 54 -16.68 -2.87 -7.88
C LYS A 54 -16.68 -2.96 -6.36
N ALA A 55 -17.45 -3.90 -5.82
CA ALA A 55 -17.35 -4.29 -4.43
C ALA A 55 -16.05 -5.09 -4.20
N PHE A 56 -15.41 -4.86 -3.07
CA PHE A 56 -14.32 -5.69 -2.55
C PHE A 56 -14.80 -6.43 -1.28
N SER A 57 -14.11 -7.50 -0.92
CA SER A 57 -14.58 -8.43 0.13
C SER A 57 -14.21 -7.95 1.53
N GLU A 58 -13.13 -7.18 1.62
CA GLU A 58 -12.49 -6.76 2.85
C GLU A 58 -13.25 -5.59 3.48
N GLY A 59 -13.31 -5.56 4.81
CA GLY A 59 -13.83 -4.41 5.54
C GLY A 59 -12.87 -3.21 5.46
N PRO A 60 -13.35 -1.96 5.61
CA PRO A 60 -12.49 -0.79 5.67
C PRO A 60 -11.49 -0.84 6.84
N GLU A 61 -11.89 -1.42 7.98
CA GLU A 61 -10.99 -1.63 9.13
C GLU A 61 -9.91 -2.68 8.82
N GLU A 62 -10.26 -3.76 8.11
CA GLU A 62 -9.29 -4.78 7.72
C GLU A 62 -8.23 -4.21 6.76
N ILE A 63 -8.64 -3.37 5.81
CA ILE A 63 -7.72 -2.65 4.91
C ILE A 63 -6.79 -1.73 5.69
N TYR A 64 -7.33 -1.02 6.70
CA TYR A 64 -6.54 -0.16 7.56
C TYR A 64 -5.47 -0.97 8.34
N ASP A 65 -5.86 -2.08 8.95
CA ASP A 65 -4.96 -2.95 9.71
C ASP A 65 -3.87 -3.58 8.81
N MET A 66 -4.24 -4.00 7.59
CA MET A 66 -3.29 -4.50 6.59
C MET A 66 -2.29 -3.41 6.21
N CYS A 67 -2.77 -2.19 5.92
CA CYS A 67 -1.93 -1.05 5.59
C CYS A 67 -0.95 -0.72 6.74
N GLN A 68 -1.45 -0.67 7.98
CA GLN A 68 -0.64 -0.43 9.16
C GLN A 68 0.44 -1.50 9.33
N THR A 69 0.07 -2.77 9.16
CA THR A 69 0.99 -3.90 9.28
C THR A 69 2.12 -3.83 8.24
N LEU A 70 1.80 -3.49 6.99
CA LEU A 70 2.82 -3.31 5.94
C LEU A 70 3.73 -2.12 6.25
N CYS A 71 3.17 -0.98 6.66
CA CYS A 71 3.96 0.20 6.99
C CYS A 71 4.94 -0.08 8.15
N ASN A 72 4.51 -0.82 9.18
CA ASN A 72 5.37 -1.20 10.31
C ASN A 72 6.51 -2.16 9.90
N ASN A 73 6.35 -2.90 8.80
CA ASN A 73 7.37 -3.78 8.23
C ASN A 73 8.26 -3.10 7.18
N ASN A 74 8.38 -1.76 7.22
CA ASN A 74 9.16 -0.95 6.28
C ASN A 74 8.70 -1.04 4.80
N LYS A 75 7.45 -1.45 4.55
CA LYS A 75 6.86 -1.54 3.20
C LYS A 75 6.07 -0.29 2.79
N ALA A 76 6.15 0.79 3.56
CA ALA A 76 5.41 2.02 3.29
C ALA A 76 5.74 2.62 1.90
N ASN A 77 7.03 2.71 1.54
CA ASN A 77 7.43 3.23 0.23
C ASN A 77 6.95 2.35 -0.93
N ASP A 78 7.10 1.02 -0.80
CA ASP A 78 6.63 0.06 -1.80
C ASP A 78 5.11 0.19 -2.00
N LEU A 79 4.36 0.33 -0.91
CA LEU A 79 2.91 0.52 -0.94
C LEU A 79 2.50 1.83 -1.61
N TYR A 80 3.24 2.92 -1.35
CA TYR A 80 2.99 4.21 -2.01
C TYR A 80 3.24 4.15 -3.51
N GLN A 81 4.35 3.54 -3.93
CA GLN A 81 4.64 3.35 -5.36
C GLN A 81 3.60 2.45 -6.05
N MET A 82 3.15 1.40 -5.36
CA MET A 82 2.11 0.51 -5.84
C MET A 82 0.78 1.24 -6.09
N ILE A 83 0.34 2.10 -5.15
CA ILE A 83 -0.86 2.93 -5.32
C ILE A 83 -0.67 3.88 -6.51
N GLY A 84 0.46 4.57 -6.58
CA GLY A 84 0.77 5.50 -7.67
C GLY A 84 0.71 4.82 -9.04
N SER A 85 1.31 3.63 -9.16
CA SER A 85 1.32 2.86 -10.41
C SER A 85 -0.09 2.45 -10.85
N GLN A 86 -0.95 2.01 -9.93
CA GLN A 86 -2.34 1.65 -10.27
C GLN A 86 -3.17 2.85 -10.72
N LEU A 87 -2.98 4.01 -10.06
CA LEU A 87 -3.64 5.25 -10.46
C LEU A 87 -3.17 5.73 -11.83
N GLU A 88 -1.88 5.65 -12.11
CA GLU A 88 -1.30 6.01 -13.41
C GLU A 88 -1.80 5.09 -14.53
N GLU A 89 -1.84 3.78 -14.29
CA GLU A 89 -2.36 2.81 -15.24
C GLU A 89 -3.85 3.07 -15.54
N TYR A 90 -4.66 3.23 -14.50
CA TYR A 90 -6.09 3.49 -14.63
C TYR A 90 -6.38 4.77 -15.41
N THR A 91 -5.73 5.88 -15.04
CA THR A 91 -5.91 7.18 -15.71
C THR A 91 -5.44 7.14 -17.16
N SER A 92 -4.33 6.45 -17.44
CA SER A 92 -3.82 6.27 -18.79
C SER A 92 -4.78 5.47 -19.69
N LEU A 93 -5.39 4.41 -19.15
CA LEU A 93 -6.38 3.61 -19.87
C LEU A 93 -7.66 4.39 -20.14
N GLU A 94 -8.16 5.12 -19.15
CA GLU A 94 -9.37 5.93 -19.29
C GLU A 94 -9.16 7.10 -20.27
N LEU A 95 -8.00 7.75 -20.24
CA LEU A 95 -7.68 8.80 -21.21
C LEU A 95 -7.58 8.24 -22.65
N LYS A 96 -6.99 7.04 -22.82
CA LYS A 96 -7.00 6.32 -24.11
C LYS A 96 -8.41 5.96 -24.55
N ARG A 97 -9.31 5.57 -23.63
CA ARG A 97 -10.72 5.29 -23.92
C ARG A 97 -11.47 6.55 -24.35
N LEU A 98 -11.28 7.66 -23.64
CA LEU A 98 -11.91 8.95 -23.93
C LEU A 98 -11.44 9.52 -25.28
N SER A 99 -10.14 9.42 -25.59
CA SER A 99 -9.58 9.91 -26.87
C SER A 99 -9.99 9.08 -28.08
N LYS A 100 -10.20 7.76 -27.92
CA LYS A 100 -10.74 6.90 -28.99
C LYS A 100 -12.23 7.08 -29.22
N ASN A 101 -12.93 7.61 -28.24
CA ASN A 101 -14.37 7.83 -28.33
C ASN A 101 -14.62 9.00 -29.30
N LYS A 102 -15.00 8.68 -30.55
CA LYS A 102 -15.37 9.67 -31.56
C LYS A 102 -16.69 10.33 -31.16
N LYS A 103 -16.63 11.28 -30.23
CA LYS A 103 -17.77 12.11 -29.86
C LYS A 103 -18.13 13.02 -31.03
N THR A 104 -19.43 13.26 -31.18
CA THR A 104 -20.02 14.03 -32.28
C THR A 104 -19.71 15.53 -32.18
N SER A 105 -19.43 16.05 -30.97
CA SER A 105 -19.10 17.46 -30.71
C SER A 105 -17.94 17.61 -29.72
N ASN A 106 -17.15 18.67 -29.88
CA ASN A 106 -16.07 19.04 -28.94
C ASN A 106 -16.60 19.30 -27.53
N LEU A 107 -17.84 19.77 -27.39
CA LEU A 107 -18.48 20.00 -26.09
C LEU A 107 -18.80 18.69 -25.36
N ASP A 108 -19.17 17.64 -26.10
CA ASP A 108 -19.45 16.31 -25.54
C ASP A 108 -18.16 15.65 -25.04
N PHE A 109 -17.04 15.90 -25.73
CA PHE A 109 -15.72 15.46 -25.29
C PHE A 109 -15.30 16.15 -23.98
N LEU A 110 -15.42 17.49 -23.91
CA LEU A 110 -15.11 18.24 -22.68
C LEU A 110 -16.01 17.83 -21.50
N SER A 111 -17.29 17.60 -21.75
CA SER A 111 -18.21 17.10 -20.73
C SER A 111 -17.80 15.72 -20.21
N SER A 112 -17.37 14.83 -21.11
CA SER A 112 -16.87 13.49 -20.73
C SER A 112 -15.59 13.55 -19.90
N ILE A 113 -14.67 14.49 -20.20
CA ILE A 113 -13.47 14.73 -19.38
C ILE A 113 -13.85 15.23 -17.99
N ARG A 114 -14.80 16.18 -17.92
CA ARG A 114 -15.26 16.73 -16.63
C ARG A 114 -15.88 15.66 -15.76
N GLU A 115 -16.76 14.83 -16.33
CA GLU A 115 -17.38 13.70 -15.61
C GLU A 115 -16.32 12.73 -15.09
N PHE A 116 -15.38 12.33 -15.95
CA PHE A 116 -14.27 11.47 -15.55
C PHE A 116 -13.45 12.08 -14.40
N TRP A 117 -13.10 13.37 -14.48
CA TRP A 117 -12.32 14.04 -13.43
C TRP A 117 -13.06 14.07 -12.09
N LEU A 118 -14.37 14.35 -12.10
CA LEU A 118 -15.20 14.36 -10.89
C LEU A 118 -15.30 12.97 -10.27
N GLU A 119 -15.56 11.93 -11.07
CA GLU A 119 -15.59 10.55 -10.58
C GLU A 119 -14.23 10.10 -10.04
N PHE A 120 -13.15 10.42 -10.74
CA PHE A 120 -11.80 10.10 -10.33
C PHE A 120 -11.43 10.77 -9.00
N SER A 121 -11.83 12.02 -8.81
CA SER A 121 -11.62 12.76 -7.55
C SER A 121 -12.32 12.09 -6.36
N LEU A 122 -13.54 11.58 -6.56
CA LEU A 122 -14.28 10.84 -5.52
C LEU A 122 -13.61 9.49 -5.19
N LYS A 123 -13.14 8.77 -6.21
CA LYS A 123 -12.38 7.52 -6.04
C LYS A 123 -11.09 7.76 -5.28
N LEU A 124 -10.34 8.82 -5.63
CA LEU A 124 -9.11 9.20 -4.94
C LEU A 124 -9.36 9.58 -3.48
N GLY A 125 -10.47 10.28 -3.20
CA GLY A 125 -10.91 10.55 -1.83
C GLY A 125 -11.18 9.28 -1.02
N SER A 126 -11.79 8.27 -1.65
CA SER A 126 -12.07 6.96 -1.02
C SER A 126 -10.79 6.18 -0.73
N ILE A 127 -9.85 6.15 -1.69
CA ILE A 127 -8.53 5.54 -1.52
C ILE A 127 -7.78 6.25 -0.38
N ARG A 128 -7.75 7.58 -0.36
CA ARG A 128 -7.11 8.34 0.73
C ARG A 128 -7.68 7.99 2.11
N ALA A 129 -9.00 7.83 2.22
CA ALA A 129 -9.64 7.49 3.49
C ALA A 129 -9.18 6.12 4.02
N LEU A 130 -9.04 5.13 3.14
CA LEU A 130 -8.57 3.79 3.49
C LEU A 130 -7.06 3.76 3.80
N PHE A 131 -6.27 4.55 3.07
CA PHE A 131 -4.81 4.61 3.20
C PHE A 131 -4.33 5.81 4.05
N ILE A 132 -5.16 6.31 4.97
CA ILE A 132 -4.83 7.48 5.79
C ILE A 132 -3.61 7.25 6.70
N TYR A 133 -3.39 6.00 7.12
CA TYR A 133 -2.20 5.64 7.90
C TYR A 133 -0.93 5.85 7.08
N LEU A 134 -0.93 5.37 5.83
CA LEU A 134 0.18 5.52 4.90
C LEU A 134 0.52 7.00 4.69
N ASP A 135 -0.49 7.81 4.38
CA ASP A 135 -0.35 9.26 4.13
C ASP A 135 0.30 9.97 5.33
N ARG A 136 -0.10 9.62 6.55
CA ARG A 136 0.51 10.16 7.78
C ARG A 136 1.92 9.62 8.02
N SER A 137 2.16 8.33 7.80
CA SER A 137 3.46 7.70 8.07
C SER A 137 4.57 8.18 7.13
N ILE A 138 4.28 8.37 5.84
CA ILE A 138 5.26 8.78 4.83
C ILE A 138 5.62 10.26 4.98
N SER A 139 4.63 11.11 5.30
CA SER A 139 4.86 12.53 5.59
C SER A 139 5.82 12.76 6.76
N ILE A 140 5.94 11.79 7.68
CA ILE A 140 6.83 11.89 8.85
C ILE A 140 8.24 11.38 8.51
N GLN A 141 8.35 10.36 7.65
CA GLN A 141 9.62 9.67 7.41
C GLN A 141 10.45 10.28 6.28
N SER A 142 9.86 11.01 5.33
CA SER A 142 10.56 11.44 4.13
C SER A 142 9.92 12.67 3.48
N SER A 143 10.62 13.81 3.52
CA SER A 143 10.17 15.11 2.96
C SER A 143 10.07 15.15 1.43
N SER A 144 10.44 14.06 0.75
CA SER A 144 10.46 13.96 -0.71
C SER A 144 9.17 13.40 -1.33
N TYR A 145 8.24 12.90 -0.51
CA TYR A 145 6.97 12.37 -1.01
C TYR A 145 5.85 13.39 -0.85
N LEU A 146 5.05 13.51 -1.90
CA LEU A 146 3.81 14.25 -1.86
C LEU A 146 2.74 13.42 -1.14
N SER A 147 1.72 14.10 -0.63
CA SER A 147 0.53 13.40 -0.13
C SER A 147 -0.08 12.59 -1.28
N ILE A 148 -0.93 11.61 -0.97
CA ILE A 148 -1.71 10.89 -1.99
C ILE A 148 -2.59 11.85 -2.83
N TRP A 149 -2.73 13.12 -2.40
CA TRP A 149 -3.34 14.25 -3.12
C TRP A 149 -2.30 15.25 -3.65
#